data_AF-A0A3S3T787-F1
#
_entry.id   AF-A0A3S3T787-F1
#
_cell.length_a   1.000
_cell.length_b   1.000
_cell.length_c   1.000
_cell.angle_alpha   90.00
_cell.angle_beta   90.00
_cell.angle_gamma   90.00
#
_symmetry.space_group_name_H-M   'P 1'
#
loop_
_entity.id
_entity.type
_entity.pdbx_description
1 polymer ?
#
loop_
_entity_poly.entity_id
_entity_poly.type
_entity_poly.pdbx_seq_one_letter_code
_entity_poly.pdbx_strand_id
1 'polypeptide(L)'
;MNPMQPSDQLVARLINLFRQAFGPSAFMAAERGLTQLSGFAAAAAALMGFGLALFAAIKTDALSLMLLGVAWVVAVAVLHFIGSRMLVSCALTLRNTPSNVSSQDYLEVLGLSCIVVLIGALLGGLYLAIKLSSLTPLWYGLGGAITMLFFASMYLNPTLINTKVHATASAGEDAVAVSVLTLKTFVRLAPVVFAVLTLAGAGALGYGLVQLAKEGADEIMIGGLASASGFGIVAVGLLYPLGAYLSFVLGYLVLDIARSILSLPRLLQPAGGAAETEPVAPAAPAAEVAEASPSQTAALKLMAGIAGAALVLGIVGVQGKQYYNEYQEKRAIAKMEEERIAAEKKAEEERVRAEQEQQKAEAARIAKIAAAVTALKGREAIDLVVSPEVSAPIKAMLGNQQATFERYFAVGQPVLVQEGFVVATGCMVDSCGSNEGIVAVNTATGSVHAAVYFNQQVKILGDDTASSAPAPIRKWALKFQ
;
A
#
# COMPACT_ATOMS: atom_id res chain seq x y z
N MET A 1 -1.06 5.75 -67.22
CA MET A 1 -0.50 5.80 -65.85
C MET A 1 -0.31 7.27 -65.51
N ASN A 2 -0.99 7.77 -64.49
CA ASN A 2 -0.78 9.14 -64.02
C ASN A 2 0.61 9.22 -63.34
N PRO A 3 1.39 10.29 -63.57
CA PRO A 3 2.65 10.47 -62.85
C PRO A 3 2.36 10.50 -61.35
N MET A 4 2.97 9.58 -60.60
CA MET A 4 2.86 9.56 -59.14
C MET A 4 3.35 10.89 -58.57
N GLN A 5 2.60 11.45 -57.62
CA GLN A 5 3.03 12.67 -56.93
C GLN A 5 4.32 12.37 -56.14
N PRO A 6 5.22 13.35 -55.95
CA PRO A 6 6.44 13.16 -55.17
C PRO A 6 6.21 12.59 -53.75
N SER A 7 5.07 12.91 -53.13
CA SER A 7 4.64 12.36 -51.84
C SER A 7 4.43 10.83 -51.89
N ASP A 8 3.79 10.34 -52.95
CA ASP A 8 3.48 8.92 -53.11
C ASP A 8 4.76 8.11 -53.30
N GLN A 9 5.75 8.70 -53.99
CA GLN A 9 7.07 8.08 -54.14
C GLN A 9 7.81 7.93 -52.82
N LEU A 10 7.72 8.91 -51.91
CA LEU A 10 8.33 8.82 -50.59
C LEU A 10 7.66 7.75 -49.74
N VAL A 11 6.32 7.69 -49.74
CA VAL A 11 5.55 6.67 -49.02
C VAL A 11 5.88 5.27 -49.56
N ALA A 12 5.90 5.11 -50.89
CA ALA A 12 6.26 3.84 -51.51
C ALA A 12 7.69 3.40 -51.18
N ARG A 13 8.65 4.34 -51.12
CA ARG A 13 10.03 4.04 -50.68
C ARG A 13 10.08 3.59 -49.23
N LEU A 14 9.34 4.25 -48.34
CA LEU A 14 9.24 3.87 -46.93
C LEU A 14 8.67 2.45 -46.78
N ILE A 15 7.55 2.17 -47.46
CA ILE A 15 6.92 0.84 -47.44
C ILE A 15 7.87 -0.23 -47.97
N ASN A 16 8.56 0.02 -49.08
CA ASN A 16 9.53 -0.92 -49.65
C ASN A 16 10.72 -1.17 -48.71
N LEU A 17 11.21 -0.12 -48.03
CA LEU A 17 12.26 -0.25 -47.02
C LEU A 17 11.81 -1.15 -45.87
N PHE A 18 10.60 -0.95 -45.35
CA PHE A 18 10.03 -1.80 -44.30
C PHE A 18 9.80 -3.24 -44.77
N ARG A 19 9.31 -3.43 -46.01
CA ARG A 19 9.09 -4.76 -46.60
C ARG A 19 10.41 -5.53 -46.72
N GLN A 20 11.50 -4.87 -47.11
CA GLN A 20 12.84 -5.49 -47.19
C GLN A 20 13.44 -5.75 -45.81
N ALA A 21 13.37 -4.77 -44.89
CA ALA A 21 13.92 -4.90 -43.55
C ALA A 21 13.21 -5.97 -42.71
N PHE A 22 11.88 -6.07 -42.84
CA PHE A 22 11.02 -6.98 -42.10
C PHE A 22 10.40 -8.05 -42.99
N GLY A 23 11.23 -8.62 -43.87
CA GLY A 23 10.83 -9.72 -44.74
C GLY A 23 10.48 -11.00 -43.97
N PRO A 24 9.91 -12.02 -44.65
CA PRO A 24 9.46 -13.25 -44.01
C PRO A 24 10.55 -14.00 -43.23
N SER A 25 11.80 -13.94 -43.69
CA SER A 25 12.95 -14.56 -43.03
C SER A 25 13.25 -13.91 -41.68
N ALA A 26 13.26 -12.57 -41.63
CA ALA A 26 13.47 -11.80 -40.40
C ALA A 26 12.34 -12.05 -39.40
N PHE A 27 11.09 -12.04 -39.86
CA PHE A 27 9.93 -12.37 -39.03
C PHE A 27 10.06 -13.76 -38.41
N MET A 28 10.31 -14.79 -39.23
CA MET A 28 10.42 -16.17 -38.74
C MET A 28 11.66 -16.40 -37.86
N ALA A 29 12.73 -15.64 -38.05
CA ALA A 29 13.90 -15.67 -37.16
C ALA A 29 13.56 -15.06 -35.80
N ALA A 30 12.93 -13.88 -35.78
CA ALA A 30 12.50 -13.21 -34.56
C ALA A 30 11.47 -14.05 -33.78
N GLU A 31 10.48 -14.61 -34.47
CA GLU A 31 9.48 -15.51 -33.90
C GLU A 31 10.14 -16.73 -33.23
N ARG A 32 11.04 -17.43 -33.94
CA ARG A 32 11.76 -18.57 -33.38
C ARG A 32 12.59 -18.18 -32.16
N GLY A 33 13.34 -17.09 -32.24
CA GLY A 33 14.12 -16.59 -31.10
C GLY A 33 13.25 -16.28 -29.89
N LEU A 34 12.13 -15.58 -30.08
CA LEU A 34 11.17 -15.27 -29.03
C LEU A 34 10.55 -16.53 -28.41
N THR A 35 10.13 -17.51 -29.23
CA THR A 35 9.58 -18.77 -28.71
C THR A 35 10.59 -19.57 -27.90
N GLN A 36 11.86 -19.63 -28.31
CA GLN A 36 12.91 -20.27 -27.52
C GLN A 36 13.14 -19.53 -26.19
N LEU A 37 13.24 -18.20 -26.25
CA LEU A 37 13.43 -17.35 -25.07
C LEU A 37 12.27 -17.49 -24.07
N SER A 38 11.04 -17.70 -24.56
CA SER A 38 9.86 -17.89 -23.72
C SER A 38 9.91 -19.17 -22.86
N GLY A 39 10.57 -20.24 -23.34
CA GLY A 39 10.78 -21.47 -22.57
C GLY A 39 11.65 -21.21 -21.34
N PHE A 40 12.76 -20.48 -21.53
CA PHE A 40 13.62 -20.04 -20.42
C PHE A 40 12.90 -19.05 -19.50
N ALA A 41 12.12 -18.12 -20.07
CA ALA A 41 11.35 -17.15 -19.31
C ALA A 41 10.29 -17.81 -18.42
N ALA A 42 9.60 -18.85 -18.91
CA ALA A 42 8.63 -19.60 -18.12
C ALA A 42 9.30 -20.31 -16.93
N ALA A 43 10.46 -20.94 -17.14
CA ALA A 43 11.24 -21.54 -16.07
C ALA A 43 11.71 -20.49 -15.04
N ALA A 44 12.21 -19.34 -15.51
CA ALA A 44 12.60 -18.23 -14.65
C ALA A 44 11.40 -17.68 -13.85
N ALA A 45 10.22 -17.52 -14.47
CA ALA A 45 9.00 -17.10 -13.80
C ALA A 45 8.53 -18.10 -12.73
N ALA A 46 8.67 -19.41 -12.97
CA ALA A 46 8.36 -20.42 -11.98
C ALA A 46 9.28 -20.29 -10.76
N LEU A 47 10.59 -20.16 -10.98
CA LEU A 47 11.57 -20.00 -9.91
C LEU A 47 11.40 -18.69 -9.14
N MET A 48 11.19 -17.57 -9.84
CA MET A 48 10.98 -16.26 -9.22
C MET A 48 9.67 -16.23 -8.43
N GLY A 49 8.59 -16.80 -8.96
CA GLY A 49 7.32 -16.89 -8.25
C GLY A 49 7.41 -17.78 -7.00
N PHE A 50 8.15 -18.89 -7.07
CA PHE A 50 8.45 -19.71 -5.89
C PHE A 50 9.30 -18.95 -4.86
N GLY A 51 10.36 -18.27 -5.31
CA GLY A 51 11.23 -17.48 -4.43
C GLY A 51 10.48 -16.36 -3.71
N LEU A 52 9.56 -15.68 -4.42
CA LEU A 52 8.65 -14.69 -3.83
C LEU A 52 7.75 -15.29 -2.76
N ALA A 53 7.11 -16.41 -3.07
CA ALA A 53 6.21 -17.10 -2.15
C ALA A 53 6.95 -17.61 -0.91
N LEU A 54 8.17 -18.13 -1.07
CA LEU A 54 9.04 -18.57 0.02
C LEU A 54 9.47 -17.39 0.90
N PHE A 55 9.92 -16.29 0.29
CA PHE A 55 10.29 -15.08 1.03
C PHE A 55 9.12 -14.53 1.84
N ALA A 56 7.94 -14.45 1.23
CA ALA A 56 6.72 -14.03 1.90
C ALA A 56 6.34 -14.99 3.05
N ALA A 57 6.42 -16.31 2.83
CA ALA A 57 6.13 -17.33 3.84
C ALA A 57 7.01 -17.20 5.09
N ILE A 58 8.32 -16.97 4.89
CA ILE A 58 9.28 -16.77 6.00
C ILE A 58 8.93 -15.49 6.76
N LYS A 59 8.61 -14.41 6.05
CA LYS A 59 8.34 -13.10 6.67
C LYS A 59 7.03 -13.09 7.48
N THR A 60 6.02 -13.84 7.05
CA THR A 60 4.71 -13.87 7.70
C THR A 60 4.47 -15.13 8.54
N ASP A 61 5.47 -16.00 8.68
CA ASP A 61 5.39 -17.33 9.32
C ASP A 61 4.18 -18.17 8.84
N ALA A 62 3.91 -18.12 7.53
CA ALA A 62 2.71 -18.72 6.93
C ALA A 62 3.05 -19.86 5.96
N LEU A 63 2.94 -21.10 6.42
CA LEU A 63 3.18 -22.31 5.62
C LEU A 63 2.32 -22.36 4.33
N SER A 64 1.12 -21.80 4.37
CA SER A 64 0.21 -21.73 3.21
C SER A 64 0.82 -20.99 2.01
N LEU A 65 1.61 -19.94 2.25
CA LEU A 65 2.28 -19.19 1.19
C LEU A 65 3.38 -20.02 0.52
N MET A 66 4.11 -20.84 1.29
CA MET A 66 5.10 -21.77 0.73
C MET A 66 4.43 -22.81 -0.17
N LEU A 67 3.30 -23.39 0.27
CA LEU A 67 2.53 -24.35 -0.54
C LEU A 67 1.97 -23.69 -1.81
N LEU A 68 1.55 -22.42 -1.74
CA LEU A 68 1.13 -21.64 -2.90
C LEU A 68 2.28 -21.46 -3.90
N GLY A 69 3.51 -21.26 -3.42
CA GLY A 69 4.71 -21.22 -4.25
C GLY A 69 4.94 -22.52 -5.03
N VAL A 70 4.79 -23.67 -4.37
CA VAL A 70 4.91 -24.99 -5.03
C VAL A 70 3.79 -25.17 -6.07
N ALA A 71 2.55 -24.80 -5.70
CA ALA A 71 1.42 -24.84 -6.62
C ALA A 71 1.65 -23.95 -7.86
N TRP A 72 2.29 -22.79 -7.69
CA TRP A 72 2.64 -21.90 -8.80
C TRP A 72 3.61 -22.56 -9.79
N VAL A 73 4.65 -23.25 -9.31
CA VAL A 73 5.61 -23.95 -10.20
C VAL A 73 4.89 -25.00 -11.05
N VAL A 74 4.02 -25.80 -10.43
CA VAL A 74 3.21 -26.79 -11.14
C VAL A 74 2.27 -26.12 -12.14
N ALA A 75 1.61 -25.03 -11.74
CA ALA A 75 0.73 -24.27 -12.61
C ALA A 75 1.47 -23.75 -13.84
N VAL A 76 2.63 -23.10 -13.67
CA VAL A 76 3.44 -22.59 -14.79
C VAL A 76 3.86 -23.71 -15.75
N ALA A 77 4.26 -24.88 -15.23
CA ALA A 77 4.61 -26.03 -16.07
C ALA A 77 3.41 -26.52 -16.92
N VAL A 78 2.23 -26.63 -16.31
CA VAL A 78 0.99 -27.03 -17.01
C VAL A 78 0.59 -25.98 -18.04
N LEU A 79 0.59 -24.69 -17.66
CA LEU A 79 0.23 -23.60 -18.56
C LEU A 79 1.20 -23.49 -19.74
N HIS A 80 2.51 -23.66 -19.51
CA HIS A 80 3.51 -23.70 -20.57
C HIS A 80 3.31 -24.89 -21.51
N PHE A 81 2.96 -26.06 -20.99
CA PHE A 81 2.62 -27.22 -21.82
C PHE A 81 1.40 -26.95 -22.71
N ILE A 82 0.33 -26.39 -22.15
CA ILE A 82 -0.87 -26.01 -22.90
C ILE A 82 -0.53 -24.99 -23.99
N GLY A 83 0.14 -23.90 -23.62
CA GLY A 83 0.53 -22.83 -24.54
C GLY A 83 1.38 -23.34 -25.70
N SER A 84 2.44 -24.09 -25.41
CA SER A 84 3.35 -24.65 -26.43
C SER A 84 2.66 -25.61 -27.39
N ARG A 85 1.72 -26.45 -26.91
CA ARG A 85 0.90 -27.32 -27.79
C ARG A 85 -0.05 -26.50 -28.66
N MET A 86 -0.67 -25.47 -28.10
CA MET A 86 -1.60 -24.62 -28.85
C MET A 86 -0.90 -23.76 -29.91
N LEU A 87 0.38 -23.39 -29.72
CA LEU A 87 1.16 -22.73 -30.77
C LEU A 87 1.26 -23.59 -32.04
N VAL A 88 1.42 -24.91 -31.90
CA VAL A 88 1.43 -25.85 -33.04
C VAL A 88 0.06 -25.87 -33.72
N SER A 89 -1.03 -25.94 -32.95
CA SER A 89 -2.39 -25.90 -33.48
C SER A 89 -2.70 -24.59 -34.22
N CYS A 90 -2.25 -23.44 -33.69
CA CYS A 90 -2.36 -22.14 -34.34
C CYS A 90 -1.66 -22.13 -35.70
N ALA A 91 -0.43 -22.62 -35.78
CA ALA A 91 0.34 -22.69 -37.02
C ALA A 91 -0.33 -23.62 -38.06
N LEU A 92 -0.82 -24.79 -37.64
CA LEU A 92 -1.55 -25.71 -38.52
C LEU A 92 -2.85 -25.10 -39.03
N THR A 93 -3.61 -24.45 -38.16
CA THR A 93 -4.89 -23.81 -38.52
C THR A 93 -4.67 -22.70 -39.54
N LEU A 94 -3.65 -21.86 -39.34
CA LEU A 94 -3.29 -20.81 -40.29
C LEU A 94 -2.86 -21.37 -41.66
N ARG A 95 -2.11 -22.48 -41.67
CA ARG A 95 -1.70 -23.17 -42.90
C ARG A 95 -2.90 -23.79 -43.65
N ASN A 96 -3.87 -24.33 -42.92
CA ASN A 96 -5.02 -25.03 -43.50
C ASN A 96 -6.15 -24.10 -43.96
N THR A 97 -6.06 -22.80 -43.69
CA THR A 97 -7.11 -21.83 -44.00
C THR A 97 -6.60 -20.74 -44.96
N PRO A 98 -6.32 -21.03 -46.24
CA PRO A 98 -5.89 -20.00 -47.18
C PRO A 98 -6.98 -18.94 -47.38
N SER A 99 -6.60 -17.67 -47.57
CA SER A 99 -7.53 -16.58 -47.90
C SER A 99 -7.03 -15.72 -49.04
N ASN A 100 -7.95 -15.11 -49.76
CA ASN A 100 -7.66 -14.22 -50.88
C ASN A 100 -8.20 -12.82 -50.57
N VAL A 101 -7.40 -11.78 -50.83
CA VAL A 101 -7.79 -10.36 -50.71
C VAL A 101 -7.76 -9.73 -52.11
N SER A 102 -8.72 -8.89 -52.49
CA SER A 102 -8.73 -8.30 -53.83
C SER A 102 -7.61 -7.30 -54.08
N SER A 103 -7.30 -6.47 -53.08
CA SER A 103 -6.50 -5.27 -53.23
C SER A 103 -5.21 -5.36 -52.41
N GLN A 104 -4.08 -5.25 -53.11
CA GLN A 104 -2.77 -5.06 -52.50
C GLN A 104 -2.69 -3.70 -51.77
N ASP A 105 -3.32 -2.67 -52.33
CA ASP A 105 -3.29 -1.31 -51.77
C ASP A 105 -3.90 -1.26 -50.37
N TYR A 106 -4.96 -2.03 -50.12
CA TYR A 106 -5.57 -2.15 -48.79
C TYR A 106 -4.55 -2.62 -47.74
N LEU A 107 -3.78 -3.66 -48.06
CA LEU A 107 -2.74 -4.20 -47.17
C LEU A 107 -1.60 -3.21 -46.95
N GLU A 108 -1.24 -2.44 -47.99
CA GLU A 108 -0.22 -1.40 -47.89
C GLU A 108 -0.66 -0.22 -47.00
N VAL A 109 -1.93 0.19 -47.09
CA VAL A 109 -2.51 1.22 -46.22
C VAL A 109 -2.56 0.76 -44.76
N LEU A 110 -2.94 -0.49 -44.49
CA LEU A 110 -2.88 -1.04 -43.13
C LEU A 110 -1.45 -1.12 -42.61
N GLY A 111 -0.51 -1.60 -43.42
CA GLY A 111 0.90 -1.64 -43.08
C GLY A 111 1.47 -0.25 -42.75
N LEU A 112 1.15 0.75 -43.58
CA LEU A 112 1.52 2.15 -43.34
C LEU A 112 0.89 2.69 -42.05
N SER A 113 -0.38 2.38 -41.79
CA SER A 113 -1.06 2.78 -40.55
C SER A 113 -0.35 2.21 -39.32
N CYS A 114 0.07 0.94 -39.36
CA CYS A 114 0.88 0.34 -38.30
C CYS A 114 2.24 1.03 -38.13
N ILE A 115 2.90 1.42 -39.22
CA ILE A 115 4.18 2.18 -39.16
C ILE A 115 3.97 3.55 -38.51
N VAL A 116 2.88 4.26 -38.81
CA VAL A 116 2.55 5.55 -38.19
C VAL A 116 2.31 5.38 -36.68
N VAL A 117 1.53 4.36 -36.28
CA VAL A 117 1.29 4.06 -34.86
C VAL A 117 2.58 3.64 -34.16
N LEU A 118 3.46 2.89 -34.82
CA LEU A 118 4.78 2.53 -34.31
C LEU A 118 5.62 3.77 -33.99
N ILE A 119 5.73 4.71 -34.93
CA ILE A 119 6.47 5.96 -34.73
C ILE A 119 5.83 6.78 -33.61
N GLY A 120 4.50 6.88 -33.61
CA GLY A 120 3.74 7.56 -32.56
C GLY A 120 3.95 6.96 -31.17
N ALA A 121 4.01 5.63 -31.05
CA ALA A 121 4.28 4.93 -29.80
C ALA A 121 5.69 5.20 -29.27
N LEU A 122 6.71 5.24 -30.15
CA LEU A 122 8.08 5.59 -29.77
C LEU A 122 8.21 7.05 -29.33
N LEU A 123 7.70 7.98 -30.14
CA LEU A 123 7.77 9.41 -29.83
C LEU A 123 6.92 9.78 -28.61
N GLY A 124 5.72 9.22 -28.50
CA GLY A 124 4.84 9.41 -27.35
C GLY A 124 5.41 8.82 -26.07
N GLY A 125 5.97 7.60 -26.12
CA GLY A 125 6.65 6.97 -25.00
C GLY A 125 7.86 7.78 -24.51
N LEU A 126 8.68 8.28 -25.45
CA LEU A 126 9.83 9.15 -25.13
C LEU A 126 9.39 10.48 -24.52
N TYR A 127 8.39 11.14 -25.11
CA TYR A 127 7.84 12.38 -24.59
C TYR A 127 7.31 12.23 -23.16
N LEU A 128 6.51 11.18 -22.92
CA LEU A 128 5.97 10.90 -21.58
C LEU A 128 7.07 10.53 -20.59
N ALA A 129 8.12 9.83 -21.03
CA ALA A 129 9.24 9.49 -20.18
C ALA A 129 10.01 10.73 -19.70
N ILE A 130 10.23 11.70 -20.61
CA ILE A 130 10.85 12.99 -20.28
C ILE A 130 9.94 13.79 -19.34
N LYS A 131 8.64 13.88 -19.66
CA LYS A 131 7.68 14.70 -18.90
C LYS A 131 7.43 14.19 -17.49
N LEU A 132 7.39 12.87 -17.30
CA LEU A 132 7.14 12.24 -16.00
C LEU A 132 8.42 11.91 -15.24
N SER A 133 9.60 12.26 -15.79
CA SER A 133 10.92 11.91 -15.24
C SER A 133 11.03 10.42 -14.88
N SER A 134 10.44 9.55 -15.70
CA SER A 134 10.32 8.12 -15.46
C SER A 134 10.52 7.35 -16.75
N LEU A 135 11.30 6.26 -16.73
CA LEU A 135 11.53 5.43 -17.92
C LEU A 135 10.38 4.46 -18.21
N THR A 136 9.40 4.31 -17.30
CA THR A 136 8.30 3.35 -17.46
C THR A 136 7.46 3.59 -18.73
N PRO A 137 7.04 4.82 -19.08
CA PRO A 137 6.31 5.09 -20.33
C PRO A 137 7.11 4.73 -21.59
N LEU A 138 8.44 4.88 -21.56
CA LEU A 138 9.29 4.50 -22.69
C LEU A 138 9.25 3.00 -22.94
N TRP A 139 9.26 2.18 -21.87
CA TRP A 139 9.12 0.72 -22.00
C TRP A 139 7.77 0.31 -22.59
N TYR A 140 6.68 0.98 -22.20
CA TYR A 140 5.37 0.75 -22.83
C TYR A 140 5.35 1.19 -24.31
N GLY A 141 5.95 2.33 -24.63
CA GLY A 141 6.10 2.80 -26.00
C GLY A 141 6.90 1.81 -26.86
N LEU A 142 8.00 1.28 -26.34
CA LEU A 142 8.83 0.28 -27.00
C LEU A 142 8.08 -1.04 -27.22
N GLY A 143 7.36 -1.53 -26.21
CA GLY A 143 6.52 -2.73 -26.34
C GLY A 143 5.41 -2.57 -27.37
N GLY A 144 4.75 -1.41 -27.39
CA GLY A 144 3.76 -1.05 -28.41
C GLY A 144 4.36 -0.97 -29.81
N ALA A 145 5.53 -0.34 -29.95
CA ALA A 145 6.25 -0.21 -31.21
C ALA A 145 6.66 -1.57 -31.79
N ILE A 146 7.22 -2.46 -30.95
CA ILE A 146 7.56 -3.83 -31.36
C ILE A 146 6.31 -4.56 -31.83
N THR A 147 5.19 -4.45 -31.12
CA THR A 147 3.93 -5.09 -31.51
C THR A 147 3.46 -4.59 -32.88
N MET A 148 3.43 -3.28 -33.08
CA MET A 148 3.03 -2.67 -34.36
C MET A 148 3.97 -3.04 -35.51
N LEU A 149 5.24 -3.30 -35.22
CA LEU A 149 6.22 -3.76 -36.20
C LEU A 149 5.89 -5.17 -36.74
N PHE A 150 5.46 -6.08 -35.85
CA PHE A 150 4.97 -7.40 -36.26
C PHE A 150 3.69 -7.30 -37.10
N PHE A 151 2.76 -6.43 -36.73
CA PHE A 151 1.57 -6.15 -37.55
C PHE A 151 1.93 -5.61 -38.94
N ALA A 152 2.78 -4.60 -39.00
CA ALA A 152 3.25 -4.02 -40.26
C ALA A 152 3.92 -5.09 -41.15
N SER A 153 4.78 -5.94 -40.58
CA SER A 153 5.44 -7.01 -41.32
C SER A 153 4.45 -8.01 -41.93
N MET A 154 3.39 -8.38 -41.20
CA MET A 154 2.35 -9.29 -41.71
C MET A 154 1.49 -8.67 -42.81
N TYR A 155 1.10 -7.40 -42.69
CA TYR A 155 0.32 -6.73 -43.72
C TYR A 155 1.15 -6.46 -44.99
N LEU A 156 2.43 -6.08 -44.83
CA LEU A 156 3.32 -5.85 -45.97
C LEU A 156 3.80 -7.15 -46.65
N ASN A 157 3.68 -8.30 -45.97
CA ASN A 157 4.04 -9.63 -46.47
C ASN A 157 2.90 -10.63 -46.18
N PRO A 158 1.77 -10.57 -46.93
CA PRO A 158 0.57 -11.38 -46.64
C PRO A 158 0.79 -12.89 -46.72
N THR A 159 1.88 -13.34 -47.34
CA THR A 159 2.31 -14.75 -47.36
C THR A 159 2.58 -15.29 -45.95
N LEU A 160 2.97 -14.44 -44.98
CA LEU A 160 3.17 -14.81 -43.58
C LEU A 160 1.90 -15.29 -42.87
N ILE A 161 0.73 -14.90 -43.36
CA ILE A 161 -0.59 -15.25 -42.83
C ILE A 161 -1.40 -16.07 -43.85
N ASN A 162 -0.71 -16.73 -44.78
CA ASN A 162 -1.32 -17.59 -45.80
C ASN A 162 -2.44 -16.85 -46.58
N THR A 163 -2.18 -15.59 -46.93
CA THR A 163 -3.08 -14.74 -47.71
C THR A 163 -2.46 -14.44 -49.06
N LYS A 164 -3.24 -14.60 -50.13
CA LYS A 164 -2.85 -14.28 -51.51
C LYS A 164 -3.68 -13.09 -52.01
N VAL A 165 -3.15 -12.35 -52.97
CA VAL A 165 -3.88 -11.24 -53.61
C VAL A 165 -4.46 -11.72 -54.94
N HIS A 166 -5.78 -11.60 -55.10
CA HIS A 166 -6.50 -12.02 -56.31
C HIS A 166 -7.48 -10.93 -56.74
N ALA A 167 -7.25 -10.30 -57.90
CA ALA A 167 -7.93 -9.08 -58.34
C ALA A 167 -9.44 -9.19 -58.64
N THR A 168 -10.07 -10.35 -58.50
CA THR A 168 -11.44 -10.62 -58.99
C THR A 168 -12.47 -10.90 -57.90
N ALA A 169 -12.28 -10.42 -56.67
CA ALA A 169 -13.25 -10.64 -55.59
C ALA A 169 -14.37 -9.58 -55.59
N SER A 170 -15.58 -10.01 -55.20
CA SER A 170 -16.69 -9.09 -54.93
C SER A 170 -16.51 -8.34 -53.60
N ALA A 171 -17.17 -7.19 -53.44
CA ALA A 171 -17.09 -6.40 -52.20
C ALA A 171 -17.48 -7.20 -50.93
N GLY A 172 -18.42 -8.14 -51.05
CA GLY A 172 -18.79 -9.03 -49.94
C GLY A 172 -17.69 -10.05 -49.61
N GLU A 173 -17.02 -10.60 -50.62
CA GLU A 173 -15.87 -11.48 -50.45
C GLU A 173 -14.68 -10.74 -49.82
N ASP A 174 -14.49 -9.46 -50.17
CA ASP A 174 -13.47 -8.61 -49.56
C ASP A 174 -13.76 -8.31 -48.09
N ALA A 175 -15.01 -8.01 -47.72
CA ALA A 175 -15.38 -7.79 -46.32
C ALA A 175 -15.12 -9.03 -45.45
N VAL A 176 -15.42 -10.22 -45.99
CA VAL A 176 -15.09 -11.49 -45.36
C VAL A 176 -13.58 -11.69 -45.31
N ALA A 177 -12.85 -11.39 -46.38
CA ALA A 177 -11.40 -11.52 -46.44
C ALA A 177 -10.70 -10.62 -45.41
N VAL A 178 -11.16 -9.37 -45.23
CA VAL A 178 -10.68 -8.44 -44.20
C VAL A 178 -10.90 -9.02 -42.80
N SER A 179 -12.09 -9.55 -42.54
CA SER A 179 -12.41 -10.16 -41.24
C SER A 179 -11.54 -11.39 -40.94
N VAL A 180 -11.34 -12.26 -41.94
CA VAL A 180 -10.43 -13.40 -41.88
C VAL A 180 -8.99 -12.94 -41.63
N LEU A 181 -8.54 -11.90 -42.34
CA LEU A 181 -7.20 -11.34 -42.20
C LEU A 181 -6.93 -10.96 -40.75
N THR A 182 -7.83 -10.20 -40.12
CA THR A 182 -7.70 -9.78 -38.72
C THR A 182 -7.59 -10.98 -37.76
N LEU A 183 -8.46 -11.99 -37.90
CA LEU A 183 -8.41 -13.20 -37.07
C LEU A 183 -7.07 -13.94 -37.23
N LYS A 184 -6.61 -14.09 -38.48
CA LYS A 184 -5.32 -14.72 -38.79
C LYS A 184 -4.14 -13.95 -38.21
N THR A 185 -4.20 -12.62 -38.24
CA THR A 185 -3.15 -11.77 -37.66
C THR A 185 -2.99 -12.05 -36.17
N PHE A 186 -4.09 -12.16 -35.40
CA PHE A 186 -4.03 -12.52 -33.98
C PHE A 186 -3.45 -13.91 -33.73
N VAL A 187 -3.85 -14.91 -34.53
CA VAL A 187 -3.29 -16.27 -34.42
C VAL A 187 -1.81 -16.30 -34.76
N ARG A 188 -1.38 -15.54 -35.78
CA ARG A 188 0.02 -15.47 -36.19
C ARG A 188 0.90 -14.74 -35.18
N LEU A 189 0.33 -13.80 -34.42
CA LEU A 189 0.97 -13.12 -33.30
C LEU A 189 1.07 -13.97 -32.03
N ALA A 190 0.35 -15.09 -31.94
CA ALA A 190 0.34 -15.92 -30.73
C ALA A 190 1.73 -16.29 -30.18
N PRO A 191 2.71 -16.71 -30.99
CA PRO A 191 4.07 -17.02 -30.51
C PRO A 191 4.79 -15.79 -29.94
N VAL A 192 4.59 -14.62 -30.56
CA VAL A 192 5.20 -13.35 -30.13
C VAL A 192 4.59 -12.89 -28.81
N VAL A 193 3.26 -12.87 -28.71
CA VAL A 193 2.55 -12.47 -27.50
C VAL A 193 2.84 -13.43 -26.35
N PHE A 194 2.84 -14.74 -26.62
CA PHE A 194 3.24 -15.78 -25.67
C PHE A 194 4.63 -15.49 -25.08
N ALA A 195 5.61 -15.18 -25.94
CA ALA A 195 6.97 -14.90 -25.51
C ALA A 195 7.10 -13.57 -24.75
N VAL A 196 6.60 -12.48 -25.32
CA VAL A 196 6.74 -11.13 -24.77
C VAL A 196 6.04 -11.00 -23.43
N LEU A 197 4.80 -11.51 -23.29
CA LEU A 197 4.10 -11.46 -22.01
C LEU A 197 4.78 -12.35 -20.97
N THR A 198 5.21 -13.56 -21.32
CA THR A 198 5.93 -14.43 -20.37
C THR A 198 7.22 -13.77 -19.88
N LEU A 199 7.99 -13.12 -20.77
CA LEU A 199 9.19 -12.37 -20.41
C LEU A 199 8.89 -11.15 -19.53
N ALA A 200 7.88 -10.35 -19.89
CA ALA A 200 7.48 -9.19 -19.11
C ALA A 200 7.00 -9.60 -17.71
N GLY A 201 6.21 -10.68 -17.62
CA GLY A 201 5.74 -11.22 -16.37
C GLY A 201 6.88 -11.78 -15.51
N ALA A 202 7.83 -12.51 -16.10
CA ALA A 202 9.04 -12.96 -15.40
C ALA A 202 9.86 -11.77 -14.87
N GLY A 203 10.05 -10.73 -15.69
CA GLY A 203 10.72 -9.49 -15.29
C GLY A 203 10.00 -8.78 -14.15
N ALA A 204 8.67 -8.71 -14.18
CA ALA A 204 7.85 -8.14 -13.11
C ALA A 204 7.96 -8.92 -11.80
N LEU A 205 7.99 -10.27 -11.87
CA LEU A 205 8.23 -11.12 -10.69
C LEU A 205 9.64 -10.90 -10.13
N GLY A 206 10.66 -10.83 -10.97
CA GLY A 206 12.03 -10.52 -10.54
C GLY A 206 12.15 -9.15 -9.88
N TYR A 207 11.52 -8.12 -10.46
CA TYR A 207 11.45 -6.79 -9.87
C TYR A 207 10.71 -6.80 -8.53
N GLY A 208 9.57 -7.48 -8.45
CA GLY A 208 8.82 -7.66 -7.22
C GLY A 208 9.67 -8.32 -6.12
N LEU A 209 10.46 -9.35 -6.47
CA LEU A 209 11.35 -10.03 -5.53
C LEU A 209 12.43 -9.08 -4.96
N VAL A 210 13.05 -8.27 -5.83
CA VAL A 210 14.05 -7.27 -5.41
C VAL A 210 13.43 -6.20 -4.51
N GLN A 211 12.19 -5.78 -4.78
CA GLN A 211 11.52 -4.77 -3.96
C GLN A 211 11.05 -5.32 -2.61
N LEU A 212 10.56 -6.57 -2.56
CA LEU A 212 10.20 -7.23 -1.30
C LEU A 212 11.40 -7.39 -0.36
N ALA A 213 12.61 -7.52 -0.91
CA ALA A 213 13.85 -7.64 -0.14
C ALA A 213 14.26 -6.33 0.56
N LYS A 214 13.68 -5.18 0.19
CA LYS A 214 13.94 -3.89 0.86
C LYS A 214 13.05 -3.75 2.10
N GLU A 215 13.56 -3.11 3.14
CA GLU A 215 12.92 -3.04 4.46
C GLU A 215 11.83 -1.95 4.61
N GLY A 216 11.52 -1.19 3.56
CA GLY A 216 10.53 -0.12 3.64
C GLY A 216 9.09 -0.57 3.32
N ALA A 217 8.12 0.01 4.04
CA ALA A 217 6.70 -0.34 3.90
C ALA A 217 6.15 -0.05 2.50
N ASP A 218 6.58 1.06 1.89
CA ASP A 218 6.18 1.44 0.54
C ASP A 218 6.77 0.49 -0.50
N GLU A 219 8.03 0.06 -0.31
CA GLU A 219 8.72 -0.90 -1.16
C GLU A 219 8.08 -2.28 -1.11
N ILE A 220 7.63 -2.74 0.08
CA ILE A 220 6.89 -3.99 0.24
C ILE A 220 5.57 -3.93 -0.53
N MET A 221 4.84 -2.82 -0.44
CA MET A 221 3.58 -2.64 -1.15
C MET A 221 3.77 -2.63 -2.67
N ILE A 222 4.74 -1.85 -3.17
CA ILE A 222 5.07 -1.79 -4.60
C ILE A 222 5.53 -3.15 -5.10
N GLY A 223 6.38 -3.84 -4.33
CA GLY A 223 6.84 -5.18 -4.64
C GLY A 223 5.71 -6.19 -4.70
N GLY A 224 4.77 -6.15 -3.75
CA GLY A 224 3.58 -7.01 -3.75
C GLY A 224 2.68 -6.79 -4.97
N LEU A 225 2.41 -5.54 -5.34
CA LEU A 225 1.61 -5.21 -6.53
C LEU A 225 2.32 -5.63 -7.82
N ALA A 226 3.63 -5.39 -7.93
CA ALA A 226 4.43 -5.82 -9.07
C ALA A 226 4.41 -7.35 -9.21
N SER A 227 4.62 -8.09 -8.11
CA SER A 227 4.54 -9.54 -8.11
C SER A 227 3.17 -10.06 -8.52
N ALA A 228 2.08 -9.50 -7.96
CA ALA A 228 0.71 -9.86 -8.32
C ALA A 228 0.44 -9.66 -9.82
N SER A 229 0.87 -8.52 -10.37
CA SER A 229 0.78 -8.27 -11.81
C SER A 229 1.63 -9.25 -12.63
N GLY A 230 2.83 -9.59 -12.15
CA GLY A 230 3.73 -10.55 -12.79
C GLY A 230 3.11 -11.94 -12.91
N PHE A 231 2.48 -12.44 -11.85
CA PHE A 231 1.74 -13.71 -11.87
C PHE A 231 0.64 -13.71 -12.95
N GLY A 232 -0.17 -12.64 -12.98
CA GLY A 232 -1.23 -12.48 -13.98
C GLY A 232 -0.71 -12.40 -15.41
N ILE A 233 0.34 -11.61 -15.65
CA ILE A 233 0.94 -11.43 -16.98
C ILE A 233 1.54 -12.75 -17.49
N VAL A 234 2.23 -13.53 -16.64
CA VAL A 234 2.74 -14.86 -17.02
C VAL A 234 1.59 -15.79 -17.38
N ALA A 235 0.54 -15.88 -16.54
CA ALA A 235 -0.58 -16.76 -16.80
C ALA A 235 -1.30 -16.41 -18.11
N VAL A 236 -1.56 -15.12 -18.36
CA VAL A 236 -2.15 -14.63 -19.60
C VAL A 236 -1.24 -14.91 -20.80
N GLY A 237 0.07 -14.67 -20.66
CA GLY A 237 1.06 -14.95 -21.71
C GLY A 237 1.05 -16.43 -22.11
N LEU A 238 1.10 -17.33 -21.13
CA LEU A 238 1.13 -18.77 -21.38
C LEU A 238 -0.20 -19.30 -21.96
N LEU A 239 -1.34 -18.72 -21.59
CA LEU A 239 -2.67 -19.09 -22.10
C LEU A 239 -3.07 -18.37 -23.39
N TYR A 240 -2.34 -17.33 -23.81
CA TYR A 240 -2.69 -16.55 -24.99
C TYR A 240 -2.87 -17.41 -26.26
N PRO A 241 -2.00 -18.39 -26.59
CA PRO A 241 -2.19 -19.23 -27.76
C PRO A 241 -3.50 -20.01 -27.76
N LEU A 242 -3.94 -20.50 -26.59
CA LEU A 242 -5.23 -21.16 -26.43
C LEU A 242 -6.38 -20.19 -26.73
N GLY A 243 -6.33 -18.98 -26.15
CA GLY A 243 -7.33 -17.94 -26.39
C GLY A 243 -7.40 -17.51 -27.86
N ALA A 244 -6.24 -17.34 -28.51
CA ALA A 244 -6.15 -16.98 -29.92
C ALA A 244 -6.74 -18.09 -30.82
N TYR A 245 -6.42 -19.35 -30.54
CA TYR A 245 -6.97 -20.50 -31.26
C TYR A 245 -8.50 -20.56 -31.14
N LEU A 246 -9.04 -20.46 -29.92
CA LEU A 246 -10.49 -20.52 -29.70
C LEU A 246 -11.21 -19.33 -30.36
N SER A 247 -10.65 -18.13 -30.23
CA SER A 247 -11.20 -16.92 -30.87
C SER A 247 -11.22 -17.06 -32.38
N PHE A 248 -10.19 -17.68 -32.97
CA PHE A 248 -10.14 -17.96 -34.40
C PHE A 248 -11.21 -18.95 -34.83
N VAL A 249 -11.35 -20.09 -34.14
CA VAL A 249 -12.36 -21.11 -34.46
C VAL A 249 -13.77 -20.54 -34.36
N LEU A 250 -14.08 -19.82 -33.27
CA LEU A 250 -15.37 -19.16 -33.08
C LEU A 250 -15.61 -18.05 -34.11
N GLY A 251 -14.60 -17.25 -34.43
CA GLY A 251 -14.69 -16.22 -35.45
C GLY A 251 -14.94 -16.81 -36.84
N TYR A 252 -14.27 -17.92 -37.18
CA TYR A 252 -14.50 -18.64 -38.43
C TYR A 252 -15.89 -19.23 -38.52
N LEU A 253 -16.45 -19.75 -37.42
CA LEU A 253 -17.84 -20.23 -37.39
C LEU A 253 -18.82 -19.11 -37.80
N VAL A 254 -18.63 -17.89 -37.27
CA VAL A 254 -19.45 -16.73 -37.66
C VAL A 254 -19.27 -16.37 -39.14
N LEU A 255 -18.03 -16.42 -39.63
CA LEU A 255 -17.73 -16.13 -41.04
C LEU A 255 -18.30 -17.18 -41.99
N ASP A 256 -18.31 -18.44 -41.60
CA ASP A 256 -18.89 -19.52 -42.40
C ASP A 256 -20.41 -19.41 -42.45
N ILE A 257 -21.06 -18.99 -41.35
CA ILE A 257 -22.49 -18.62 -41.36
C ILE A 257 -22.73 -17.45 -42.32
N ALA A 258 -21.92 -16.39 -42.26
CA ALA A 258 -22.04 -15.24 -43.14
C ALA A 258 -21.86 -15.62 -44.63
N ARG A 259 -20.88 -16.48 -44.94
CA ARG A 259 -20.67 -17.01 -46.30
C ARG A 259 -21.85 -17.85 -46.79
N SER A 260 -22.42 -18.68 -45.91
CA SER A 260 -23.61 -19.48 -46.22
C SER A 260 -24.81 -18.58 -46.56
N ILE A 261 -25.00 -17.48 -45.81
CA ILE A 261 -26.06 -16.50 -46.11
C ILE A 261 -25.81 -15.81 -47.45
N LEU A 262 -24.56 -15.40 -47.72
CA LEU A 262 -24.19 -14.70 -48.96
C LEU A 262 -24.24 -15.60 -50.21
N SER A 263 -24.20 -16.93 -50.05
CA SER A 263 -24.30 -17.87 -51.17
C SER A 263 -25.76 -18.20 -51.57
N LEU A 264 -26.74 -17.96 -50.70
CA LEU A 264 -28.17 -18.22 -50.96
C LEU A 264 -28.70 -17.57 -52.25
N PRO A 265 -28.41 -16.29 -52.58
CA PRO A 265 -28.90 -15.69 -53.82
C PRO A 265 -28.41 -16.40 -55.08
N ARG A 266 -27.21 -17.01 -55.06
CA ARG A 266 -26.69 -17.79 -56.18
C ARG A 266 -27.44 -19.10 -56.36
N LEU A 267 -27.94 -19.70 -55.26
CA LEU A 267 -28.74 -20.93 -55.29
C LEU A 267 -30.19 -20.71 -55.72
N LEU A 268 -30.71 -19.49 -55.52
CA LEU A 268 -32.09 -19.12 -55.86
C LEU A 268 -32.27 -18.65 -57.31
N GLN A 269 -31.18 -18.43 -58.05
CA GLN A 269 -31.29 -18.17 -59.48
C GLN A 269 -31.76 -19.47 -60.17
N PRO A 270 -32.97 -19.49 -60.77
CA PRO A 270 -33.47 -20.69 -61.43
C PRO A 270 -32.47 -21.09 -62.52
N ALA A 271 -32.21 -22.39 -62.65
CA ALA A 271 -31.33 -22.99 -63.65
C ALA A 271 -31.81 -22.79 -65.12
N GLY A 272 -32.57 -21.74 -65.41
CA GLY A 272 -33.07 -21.35 -66.71
C GLY A 272 -32.01 -20.62 -67.52
N GLY A 273 -31.02 -21.37 -68.01
CA GLY A 273 -29.96 -20.82 -68.86
C GLY A 273 -28.87 -21.81 -69.24
N ALA A 274 -29.20 -23.10 -69.41
CA ALA A 274 -28.31 -24.04 -70.05
C ALA A 274 -28.33 -23.80 -71.57
N ALA A 275 -27.29 -23.15 -72.11
CA ALA A 275 -26.76 -23.42 -73.45
C ALA A 275 -25.44 -22.65 -73.66
N GLU A 276 -24.32 -23.17 -73.16
CA GLU A 276 -23.17 -23.52 -74.01
C GLU A 276 -22.10 -24.23 -73.18
N THR A 277 -21.83 -25.45 -73.60
CA THR A 277 -20.83 -26.39 -73.10
C THR A 277 -19.41 -25.90 -73.41
N GLU A 278 -18.63 -25.59 -72.38
CA GLU A 278 -17.17 -25.65 -72.45
C GLU A 278 -16.68 -26.75 -71.47
N PRO A 279 -15.85 -27.72 -71.91
CA PRO A 279 -15.47 -28.87 -71.10
C PRO A 279 -14.41 -28.47 -70.08
N VAL A 280 -14.82 -28.17 -68.86
CA VAL A 280 -13.91 -27.98 -67.73
C VAL A 280 -13.49 -29.34 -67.16
N ALA A 281 -12.18 -29.55 -67.12
CA ALA A 281 -11.48 -30.75 -66.66
C ALA A 281 -11.90 -31.23 -65.25
N PRO A 282 -11.81 -32.54 -64.97
CA PRO A 282 -12.32 -33.13 -63.73
C PRO A 282 -11.57 -32.60 -62.50
N ALA A 283 -12.32 -31.94 -61.61
CA ALA A 283 -11.86 -31.58 -60.29
C ALA A 283 -11.64 -32.86 -59.46
N ALA A 284 -10.48 -32.93 -58.80
CA ALA A 284 -10.07 -34.03 -57.95
C ALA A 284 -11.10 -34.31 -56.82
N PRO A 285 -11.27 -35.57 -56.41
CA PRO A 285 -12.28 -35.95 -55.43
C PRO A 285 -12.03 -35.26 -54.09
N ALA A 286 -13.08 -34.57 -53.62
CA ALA A 286 -13.15 -34.06 -52.26
C ALA A 286 -13.00 -35.26 -51.31
N ALA A 287 -11.91 -35.25 -50.53
CA ALA A 287 -11.72 -36.20 -49.46
C ALA A 287 -12.83 -35.99 -48.42
N GLU A 288 -13.71 -36.99 -48.32
CA GLU A 288 -14.69 -37.19 -47.28
C GLU A 288 -13.96 -37.31 -45.93
N VAL A 289 -13.88 -36.19 -45.20
CA VAL A 289 -13.35 -36.16 -43.83
C VAL A 289 -14.53 -36.45 -42.91
N ALA A 290 -14.56 -37.70 -42.41
CA ALA A 290 -15.52 -38.20 -41.45
C ALA A 290 -15.72 -37.24 -40.27
N GLU A 291 -16.99 -36.93 -40.02
CA GLU A 291 -17.47 -36.26 -38.82
C GLU A 291 -17.12 -37.10 -37.58
N ALA A 292 -16.21 -36.60 -36.75
CA ALA A 292 -16.13 -36.98 -35.34
C ALA A 292 -16.55 -35.77 -34.52
N SER A 293 -17.80 -35.74 -34.05
CA SER A 293 -18.29 -34.71 -33.14
C SER A 293 -17.61 -34.87 -31.76
N PRO A 294 -16.73 -33.97 -31.32
CA PRO A 294 -16.27 -33.97 -29.95
C PRO A 294 -17.30 -33.18 -29.12
N SER A 295 -17.82 -33.87 -28.12
CA SER A 295 -18.82 -33.43 -27.15
C SER A 295 -18.65 -31.98 -26.67
N GLN A 296 -19.73 -31.21 -26.75
CA GLN A 296 -19.90 -29.85 -26.21
C GLN A 296 -19.53 -29.69 -24.72
N THR A 297 -19.37 -30.79 -23.98
CA THR A 297 -18.89 -30.84 -22.60
C THR A 297 -17.41 -30.47 -22.42
N ALA A 298 -16.57 -30.56 -23.46
CA ALA A 298 -15.16 -30.14 -23.38
C ALA A 298 -15.00 -28.62 -23.44
N ALA A 299 -15.78 -27.94 -24.29
CA ALA A 299 -15.78 -26.48 -24.40
C ALA A 299 -16.31 -25.81 -23.11
N LEU A 300 -17.32 -26.40 -22.47
CA LEU A 300 -17.89 -25.89 -21.22
C LEU A 300 -16.91 -26.00 -20.04
N LYS A 301 -16.16 -27.10 -19.95
CA LYS A 301 -15.12 -27.28 -18.91
C LYS A 301 -13.93 -26.34 -19.11
N LEU A 302 -13.62 -25.96 -20.34
CA LEU A 302 -12.52 -25.06 -20.65
C LEU A 302 -12.88 -23.59 -20.39
N MET A 303 -14.13 -23.18 -20.65
CA MET A 303 -14.66 -21.87 -20.25
C MET A 303 -14.70 -21.70 -18.73
N ALA A 304 -15.00 -22.77 -17.98
CA ALA A 304 -14.90 -22.76 -16.51
C ALA A 304 -13.46 -22.56 -16.01
N GLY A 305 -12.45 -23.06 -16.74
CA GLY A 305 -11.04 -22.85 -16.41
C GLY A 305 -10.56 -21.40 -16.63
N ILE A 306 -10.98 -20.76 -17.72
CA ILE A 306 -10.64 -19.35 -18.02
C ILE A 306 -11.37 -18.40 -17.05
N ALA A 307 -12.64 -18.68 -16.74
CA ALA A 307 -13.38 -17.95 -15.70
C ALA A 307 -12.71 -18.14 -14.32
N GLY A 308 -12.18 -19.33 -14.02
CA GLY A 308 -11.42 -19.59 -12.80
C GLY A 308 -10.13 -18.76 -12.69
N ALA A 309 -9.37 -18.59 -13.77
CA ALA A 309 -8.17 -17.75 -13.77
C ALA A 309 -8.49 -16.26 -13.60
N ALA A 310 -9.56 -15.76 -14.23
CA ALA A 310 -10.07 -14.41 -14.02
C ALA A 310 -10.61 -14.20 -12.60
N LEU A 311 -11.25 -15.22 -12.02
CA LEU A 311 -11.74 -15.19 -10.63
C LEU A 311 -10.58 -15.16 -9.64
N VAL A 312 -9.49 -15.91 -9.87
CA VAL A 312 -8.29 -15.87 -9.02
C VAL A 312 -7.63 -14.49 -9.07
N LEU A 313 -7.53 -13.86 -10.24
CA LEU A 313 -7.02 -12.48 -10.35
C LEU A 313 -7.97 -11.45 -9.69
N GLY A 314 -9.29 -11.66 -9.78
CA GLY A 314 -10.29 -10.84 -9.09
C GLY A 314 -10.24 -10.98 -7.57
N ILE A 315 -10.06 -12.21 -7.05
CA ILE A 315 -9.96 -12.49 -5.62
C ILE A 315 -8.68 -11.87 -5.04
N VAL A 316 -7.55 -11.93 -5.75
CA VAL A 316 -6.31 -11.26 -5.33
C VAL A 316 -6.49 -9.73 -5.28
N GLY A 317 -7.23 -9.15 -6.24
CA GLY A 317 -7.55 -7.71 -6.23
C GLY A 317 -8.47 -7.28 -5.09
N VAL A 318 -9.51 -8.07 -4.78
CA VAL A 318 -10.46 -7.77 -3.69
C VAL A 318 -9.83 -7.95 -2.31
N GLN A 319 -9.05 -9.03 -2.11
CA GLN A 319 -8.33 -9.24 -0.86
C GLN A 319 -7.23 -8.20 -0.65
N GLY A 320 -6.57 -7.75 -1.72
CA GLY A 320 -5.59 -6.65 -1.64
C GLY A 320 -6.21 -5.34 -1.11
N LYS A 321 -7.44 -5.01 -1.53
CA LYS A 321 -8.14 -3.81 -1.04
C LYS A 321 -8.53 -3.92 0.44
N GLN A 322 -8.99 -5.09 0.89
CA GLN A 322 -9.31 -5.32 2.29
C GLN A 322 -8.05 -5.23 3.16
N TYR A 323 -6.96 -5.87 2.74
CA TYR A 323 -5.68 -5.81 3.43
C TYR A 323 -5.12 -4.38 3.51
N TYR A 324 -5.24 -3.60 2.43
CA TYR A 324 -4.82 -2.20 2.41
C TYR A 324 -5.62 -1.33 3.39
N ASN A 325 -6.94 -1.52 3.45
CA ASN A 325 -7.79 -0.79 4.39
C ASN A 325 -7.46 -1.15 5.85
N GLU A 326 -7.27 -2.43 6.15
CA GLU A 326 -6.91 -2.89 7.50
C GLU A 326 -5.52 -2.37 7.92
N TYR A 327 -4.58 -2.30 6.98
CA TYR A 327 -3.25 -1.73 7.23
C TYR A 327 -3.32 -0.22 7.54
N GLN A 328 -4.12 0.54 6.78
CA GLN A 328 -4.34 1.97 7.04
C GLN A 328 -4.98 2.21 8.41
N GLU A 329 -5.96 1.39 8.80
CA GLU A 329 -6.63 1.48 10.09
C GLU A 329 -5.66 1.20 11.25
N LYS A 330 -4.85 0.13 11.16
CA LYS A 330 -3.82 -0.18 12.17
C LYS A 330 -2.80 0.94 12.32
N ARG A 331 -2.40 1.58 11.21
CA ARG A 331 -1.47 2.72 11.25
C ARG A 331 -2.10 3.96 11.91
N ALA A 332 -3.39 4.20 11.68
CA ALA A 332 -4.10 5.29 12.33
C ALA A 332 -4.23 5.07 13.85
N ILE A 333 -4.53 3.83 14.27
CA ILE A 333 -4.60 3.46 15.70
C ILE A 333 -3.24 3.64 16.38
N ALA A 334 -2.16 3.14 15.77
CA ALA A 334 -0.80 3.28 16.33
C ALA A 334 -0.41 4.75 16.52
N LYS A 335 -0.78 5.62 15.57
CA LYS A 335 -0.52 7.06 15.67
C LYS A 335 -1.32 7.72 16.80
N MET A 336 -2.60 7.36 16.97
CA MET A 336 -3.42 7.86 18.08
C MET A 336 -2.90 7.39 19.44
N GLU A 337 -2.36 6.18 19.53
CA GLU A 337 -1.77 5.64 20.77
C GLU A 337 -0.47 6.35 21.12
N GLU A 338 0.40 6.62 20.14
CA GLU A 338 1.62 7.40 20.32
C GLU A 338 1.31 8.84 20.79
N GLU A 339 0.31 9.49 20.19
CA GLU A 339 -0.16 10.82 20.60
C GLU A 339 -0.74 10.83 22.03
N ARG A 340 -1.47 9.78 22.44
CA ARG A 340 -1.97 9.63 23.82
C ARG A 340 -0.83 9.48 24.83
N ILE A 341 0.14 8.62 24.56
CA ILE A 341 1.28 8.40 25.46
C ILE A 341 2.10 9.69 25.59
N ALA A 342 2.30 10.42 24.50
CA ALA A 342 2.98 11.72 24.53
C ALA A 342 2.21 12.76 25.37
N ALA A 343 0.88 12.81 25.25
CA ALA A 343 0.04 13.71 26.04
C ALA A 343 0.04 13.35 27.53
N GLU A 344 -0.04 12.05 27.87
CA GLU A 344 0.02 11.57 29.25
C GLU A 344 1.36 11.91 29.91
N LYS A 345 2.49 11.70 29.21
CA LYS A 345 3.82 12.08 29.71
C LYS A 345 3.95 13.59 29.93
N LYS A 346 3.45 14.40 29.00
CA LYS A 346 3.48 15.86 29.15
C LYS A 346 2.65 16.33 30.36
N ALA A 347 1.48 15.73 30.58
CA ALA A 347 0.66 16.04 31.74
C ALA A 347 1.33 15.63 33.06
N GLU A 348 2.02 14.49 33.09
CA GLU A 348 2.79 14.05 34.26
C GLU A 348 3.96 14.99 34.57
N GLU A 349 4.72 15.40 33.56
CA GLU A 349 5.81 16.40 33.72
C GLU A 349 5.31 17.73 34.28
N GLU A 350 4.15 18.21 33.80
CA GLU A 350 3.53 19.45 34.32
C GLU A 350 3.09 19.31 35.79
N ARG A 351 2.56 18.14 36.19
CA ARG A 351 2.18 17.88 37.59
C ARG A 351 3.39 17.82 38.51
N VAL A 352 4.45 17.10 38.11
CA VAL A 352 5.70 17.02 38.88
C VAL A 352 6.33 18.40 39.05
N ARG A 353 6.32 19.23 38.00
CA ARG A 353 6.82 20.60 38.07
C ARG A 353 6.01 21.47 39.03
N ALA A 354 4.68 21.38 38.99
CA ALA A 354 3.81 22.11 39.91
C ALA A 354 4.03 21.72 41.38
N GLU A 355 4.18 20.41 41.66
CA GLU A 355 4.48 19.91 43.01
C GLU A 355 5.85 20.41 43.51
N GLN A 356 6.87 20.40 42.65
CA GLN A 356 8.19 20.93 43.01
C GLN A 356 8.17 22.45 43.30
N GLU A 357 7.39 23.22 42.53
CA GLU A 357 7.20 24.66 42.77
C GLU A 357 6.48 24.91 44.10
N GLN A 358 5.46 24.12 44.43
CA GLN A 358 4.77 24.18 45.72
C GLN A 358 5.70 23.85 46.89
N GLN A 359 6.48 22.77 46.79
CA GLN A 359 7.45 22.38 47.83
C GLN A 359 8.52 23.46 48.04
N LYS A 360 9.02 24.08 46.96
CA LYS A 360 9.96 25.21 47.06
C LYS A 360 9.33 26.42 47.74
N ALA A 361 8.08 26.75 47.40
CA ALA A 361 7.36 27.85 48.02
C ALA A 361 7.11 27.62 49.51
N GLU A 362 6.74 26.40 49.91
CA GLU A 362 6.56 26.03 51.31
C GLU A 362 7.88 26.06 52.09
N ALA A 363 8.95 25.48 51.55
CA ALA A 363 10.28 25.54 52.15
C ALA A 363 10.77 26.99 52.33
N ALA A 364 10.53 27.86 51.34
CA ALA A 364 10.85 29.28 51.44
C ALA A 364 10.01 29.99 52.53
N ARG A 365 8.73 29.65 52.66
CA ARG A 365 7.87 30.15 53.74
C ARG A 365 8.40 29.73 55.11
N ILE A 366 8.73 28.46 55.29
CA ILE A 366 9.27 27.91 56.55
C ILE A 366 10.60 28.59 56.89
N ALA A 367 11.51 28.72 55.93
CA ALA A 367 12.80 29.39 56.13
C ALA A 367 12.62 30.86 56.55
N LYS A 368 11.64 31.57 55.97
CA LYS A 368 11.31 32.94 56.35
C LYS A 368 10.80 33.03 57.79
N ILE A 369 9.87 32.16 58.19
CA ILE A 369 9.35 32.10 59.56
C ILE A 369 10.49 31.80 60.54
N ALA A 370 11.27 30.76 60.26
CA ALA A 370 12.41 30.35 61.10
C ALA A 370 13.42 31.48 61.31
N ALA A 371 13.78 32.22 60.24
CA ALA A 371 14.69 33.36 60.34
C ALA A 371 14.09 34.51 61.18
N ALA A 372 12.82 34.84 60.96
CA ALA A 372 12.12 35.90 61.70
C ALA A 372 12.03 35.58 63.20
N VAL A 373 11.59 34.37 63.57
CA VAL A 373 11.43 34.01 64.99
C VAL A 373 12.78 33.83 65.68
N THR A 374 13.81 33.33 64.99
CA THR A 374 15.15 33.16 65.57
C THR A 374 15.80 34.51 65.86
N ALA A 375 15.51 35.55 65.06
CA ALA A 375 16.00 36.91 65.30
C ALA A 375 15.45 37.55 66.58
N LEU A 376 14.39 36.98 67.17
CA LEU A 376 13.80 37.45 68.43
C LEU A 376 14.45 36.80 69.66
N LYS A 377 15.43 35.91 69.50
CA LYS A 377 16.16 35.30 70.61
C LYS A 377 16.71 36.37 71.57
N GLY A 378 16.40 36.21 72.86
CA GLY A 378 16.82 37.13 73.92
C GLY A 378 15.96 38.40 74.06
N ARG A 379 14.98 38.63 73.18
CA ARG A 379 13.97 39.69 73.36
C ARG A 379 12.89 39.28 74.35
N GLU A 380 11.99 40.19 74.70
CA GLU A 380 10.88 39.92 75.61
C GLU A 380 9.90 38.90 75.02
N ALA A 381 9.27 38.08 75.87
CA ALA A 381 8.33 37.05 75.43
C ALA A 381 7.20 37.60 74.54
N ILE A 382 6.71 38.80 74.87
CA ILE A 382 5.62 39.45 74.15
C ILE A 382 5.99 39.73 72.68
N ASP A 383 7.26 40.06 72.39
CA ASP A 383 7.74 40.34 71.03
C ASP A 383 7.59 39.12 70.10
N LEU A 384 7.77 37.90 70.62
CA LEU A 384 7.52 36.68 69.84
C LEU A 384 6.03 36.49 69.58
N VAL A 385 5.19 36.71 70.60
CA VAL A 385 3.74 36.46 70.51
C VAL A 385 3.05 37.44 69.56
N VAL A 386 3.48 38.70 69.55
CA VAL A 386 2.91 39.73 68.65
C VAL A 386 3.57 39.75 67.27
N SER A 387 4.63 38.98 67.03
CA SER A 387 5.27 38.92 65.71
C SER A 387 4.25 38.46 64.64
N PRO A 388 4.21 39.05 63.44
CA PRO A 388 3.23 38.70 62.40
C PRO A 388 3.21 37.20 62.06
N GLU A 389 4.37 36.56 62.09
CA GLU A 389 4.56 35.14 61.78
C GLU A 389 3.93 34.21 62.83
N VAL A 390 3.77 34.68 64.07
CA VAL A 390 3.29 33.89 65.21
C VAL A 390 1.87 34.28 65.60
N SER A 391 1.58 35.59 65.60
CA SER A 391 0.26 36.14 65.92
C SER A 391 -0.82 35.71 64.92
N ALA A 392 -0.51 35.59 63.62
CA ALA A 392 -1.49 35.16 62.62
C ALA A 392 -1.96 33.71 62.83
N PRO A 393 -1.07 32.70 63.01
CA PRO A 393 -1.46 31.36 63.43
C PRO A 393 -2.20 31.32 64.77
N ILE A 394 -1.76 32.10 65.77
CA ILE A 394 -2.43 32.16 67.08
C ILE A 394 -3.85 32.74 66.95
N LYS A 395 -4.04 33.77 66.13
CA LYS A 395 -5.35 34.33 65.82
C LYS A 395 -6.26 33.30 65.14
N ALA A 396 -5.72 32.48 64.24
CA ALA A 396 -6.48 31.42 63.61
C ALA A 396 -6.92 30.35 64.64
N MET A 397 -6.07 30.02 65.62
CA MET A 397 -6.40 29.06 66.69
C MET A 397 -7.40 29.62 67.73
N LEU A 398 -7.30 30.92 68.06
CA LEU A 398 -8.02 31.52 69.20
C LEU A 398 -9.18 32.45 68.82
N GLY A 399 -9.27 32.83 67.55
CA GLY A 399 -10.23 33.82 67.06
C GLY A 399 -10.17 35.11 67.87
N ASN A 400 -11.30 35.50 68.48
CA ASN A 400 -11.43 36.75 69.24
C ASN A 400 -10.71 36.71 70.61
N GLN A 401 -10.20 35.56 71.05
CA GLN A 401 -9.50 35.43 72.34
C GLN A 401 -8.01 35.78 72.28
N GLN A 402 -7.49 36.16 71.10
CA GLN A 402 -6.07 36.50 70.93
C GLN A 402 -5.59 37.59 71.90
N ALA A 403 -6.34 38.69 72.05
CA ALA A 403 -5.95 39.78 72.96
C ALA A 403 -5.91 39.32 74.43
N THR A 404 -6.75 38.36 74.82
CA THR A 404 -6.71 37.75 76.16
C THR A 404 -5.49 36.85 76.31
N PHE A 405 -5.11 36.13 75.24
CA PHE A 405 -3.91 35.29 75.21
C PHE A 405 -2.62 36.12 75.34
N GLU A 406 -2.52 37.26 74.66
CA GLU A 406 -1.36 38.16 74.74
C GLU A 406 -1.11 38.66 76.18
N ARG A 407 -2.16 38.81 77.00
CA ARG A 407 -2.03 39.19 78.42
C ARG A 407 -1.27 38.17 79.26
N TYR A 408 -1.23 36.89 78.87
CA TYR A 408 -0.40 35.87 79.53
C TYR A 408 1.10 36.10 79.33
N PHE A 409 1.51 37.10 78.53
CA PHE A 409 2.92 37.42 78.29
C PHE A 409 3.27 38.84 78.76
N ALA A 410 2.44 39.44 79.63
CA ALA A 410 2.69 40.77 80.17
C ALA A 410 3.94 40.83 81.08
N VAL A 411 4.26 39.73 81.76
CA VAL A 411 5.54 39.53 82.45
C VAL A 411 6.18 38.26 81.88
N GLY A 412 7.18 38.42 81.02
CA GLY A 412 7.76 37.35 80.21
C GLY A 412 9.23 37.05 80.51
N GLN A 413 9.63 35.80 80.30
CA GLN A 413 11.05 35.44 80.23
C GLN A 413 11.60 35.77 78.82
N PRO A 414 12.91 36.03 78.67
CA PRO A 414 13.50 36.23 77.36
C PRO A 414 13.26 35.03 76.42
N VAL A 415 13.05 35.29 75.13
CA VAL A 415 12.82 34.25 74.11
C VAL A 415 14.03 33.31 74.02
N LEU A 416 13.80 32.01 74.14
CA LEU A 416 14.82 30.97 74.11
C LEU A 416 14.72 30.12 72.84
N VAL A 417 15.86 29.59 72.39
CA VAL A 417 15.90 28.59 71.32
C VAL A 417 16.32 27.25 71.93
N GLN A 418 15.43 26.26 71.89
CA GLN A 418 15.67 24.95 72.47
C GLN A 418 15.10 23.86 71.57
N GLU A 419 15.90 22.83 71.28
CA GLU A 419 15.46 21.60 70.60
C GLU A 419 14.75 21.83 69.25
N GLY A 420 15.17 22.85 68.50
CA GLY A 420 14.53 23.21 67.21
C GLY A 420 13.26 24.05 67.34
N PHE A 421 12.99 24.58 68.54
CA PHE A 421 11.89 25.50 68.81
C PHE A 421 12.39 26.85 69.28
N VAL A 422 11.70 27.92 68.86
CA VAL A 422 11.76 29.24 69.49
C VAL A 422 10.62 29.33 70.48
N VAL A 423 10.95 29.53 71.75
CA VAL A 423 10.01 29.41 72.87
C VAL A 423 9.95 30.71 73.66
N ALA A 424 8.74 31.17 73.93
CA ALA A 424 8.45 32.28 74.83
C ALA A 424 7.51 31.80 75.93
N THR A 425 7.77 32.20 77.18
CA THR A 425 6.91 31.93 78.33
C THR A 425 6.65 33.20 79.10
N GLY A 426 5.46 33.36 79.66
CA GLY A 426 5.13 34.50 80.53
C GLY A 426 3.97 34.23 81.46
N CYS A 427 3.62 35.25 82.25
CA CYS A 427 2.43 35.31 83.08
C CYS A 427 1.65 36.62 82.88
N MET A 428 0.40 36.61 83.37
CA MET A 428 -0.36 37.84 83.59
C MET A 428 0.21 38.66 84.76
N VAL A 429 0.12 39.99 84.66
CA VAL A 429 0.48 40.93 85.74
C VAL A 429 -0.29 40.56 87.02
N ASP A 430 0.40 40.58 88.17
CA ASP A 430 -0.13 40.25 89.50
C ASP A 430 -0.71 38.83 89.66
N SER A 431 -0.47 37.92 88.71
CA SER A 431 -0.98 36.55 88.73
C SER A 431 0.04 35.50 88.27
N CYS A 432 1.34 35.82 88.37
CA CYS A 432 2.42 34.86 88.10
C CYS A 432 2.32 33.68 89.07
N GLY A 433 2.24 32.46 88.53
CA GLY A 433 1.99 31.22 89.25
C GLY A 433 0.55 30.69 89.18
N SER A 434 -0.44 31.52 88.81
CA SER A 434 -1.83 31.07 88.58
C SER A 434 -2.27 31.17 87.13
N ASN A 435 -1.70 32.13 86.38
CA ASN A 435 -2.04 32.40 84.97
C ASN A 435 -0.75 32.53 84.15
N GLU A 436 -0.33 31.43 83.51
CA GLU A 436 0.90 31.36 82.70
C GLU A 436 0.60 30.95 81.25
N GLY A 437 1.42 31.44 80.32
CA GLY A 437 1.36 31.10 78.90
C GLY A 437 2.70 30.62 78.36
N ILE A 438 2.64 29.75 77.35
CA ILE A 438 3.79 29.37 76.52
C ILE A 438 3.42 29.42 75.05
N VAL A 439 4.34 29.92 74.23
CA VAL A 439 4.33 29.77 72.77
C VAL A 439 5.63 29.09 72.36
N ALA A 440 5.52 28.07 71.50
CA ALA A 440 6.64 27.37 70.91
C ALA A 440 6.48 27.31 69.39
N VAL A 441 7.45 27.84 68.65
CA VAL A 441 7.47 27.84 67.18
C VAL A 441 8.51 26.84 66.70
N ASN A 442 8.09 25.83 65.93
CA ASN A 442 9.00 24.85 65.35
C ASN A 442 9.72 25.44 64.14
N THR A 443 11.05 25.58 64.19
CA THR A 443 11.81 26.19 63.09
C THR A 443 11.95 25.30 61.87
N ALA A 444 11.71 23.99 61.99
CA ALA A 444 11.79 23.03 60.88
C ALA A 444 10.48 22.94 60.07
N THR A 445 9.34 23.19 60.72
CA THR A 445 8.02 23.08 60.07
C THR A 445 7.28 24.42 59.96
N GLY A 446 7.76 25.45 60.65
CA GLY A 446 7.06 26.73 60.77
C GLY A 446 5.76 26.66 61.59
N SER A 447 5.48 25.52 62.23
CA SER A 447 4.27 25.34 63.04
C SER A 447 4.37 26.10 64.37
N VAL A 448 3.27 26.74 64.74
CA VAL A 448 3.15 27.53 65.97
C VAL A 448 2.26 26.77 66.93
N HIS A 449 2.76 26.55 68.15
CA HIS A 449 2.06 25.83 69.20
C HIS A 449 1.94 26.76 70.40
N ALA A 450 0.79 26.71 71.08
CA ALA A 450 0.53 27.55 72.23
C ALA A 450 -0.17 26.77 73.34
N ALA A 451 0.08 27.13 74.59
CA ALA A 451 -0.67 26.59 75.73
C ALA A 451 -0.78 27.65 76.82
N VAL A 452 -1.83 27.52 77.64
CA VAL A 452 -2.06 28.35 78.82
C VAL A 452 -2.33 27.47 80.04
N TYR A 453 -1.92 27.95 81.20
CA TYR A 453 -2.25 27.41 82.51
C TYR A 453 -3.17 28.42 83.17
N PHE A 454 -4.40 28.01 83.42
CA PHE A 454 -5.46 28.84 83.98
C PHE A 454 -6.36 27.97 84.84
N ASN A 455 -6.76 28.45 86.01
CA ASN A 455 -7.66 27.74 86.92
C ASN A 455 -7.20 26.30 87.24
N GLN A 456 -5.91 26.14 87.55
CA GLN A 456 -5.29 24.85 87.87
C GLN A 456 -5.34 23.80 86.74
N GLN A 457 -5.55 24.22 85.49
CA GLN A 457 -5.57 23.33 84.33
C GLN A 457 -4.67 23.86 83.23
N VAL A 458 -3.91 22.95 82.61
CA VAL A 458 -3.16 23.23 81.39
C VAL A 458 -4.07 22.99 80.18
N LYS A 459 -4.23 24.01 79.35
CA LYS A 459 -4.95 23.94 78.09
C LYS A 459 -4.00 24.19 76.94
N ILE A 460 -3.81 23.18 76.10
CA ILE A 460 -3.07 23.30 74.83
C ILE A 460 -4.04 23.85 73.78
N LEU A 461 -3.57 24.79 72.96
CA LEU A 461 -4.37 25.53 72.00
C LEU A 461 -4.06 24.98 70.61
N GLY A 462 -5.10 24.54 69.88
CA GLY A 462 -4.99 24.06 68.50
C GLY A 462 -4.94 22.53 68.33
N ASP A 463 -4.64 21.76 69.38
CA ASP A 463 -4.62 20.29 69.38
C ASP A 463 -5.52 19.72 70.49
N ASP A 464 -6.29 18.67 70.17
CA ASP A 464 -7.27 18.06 71.10
C ASP A 464 -6.63 17.16 72.17
N THR A 465 -5.32 16.87 72.09
CA THR A 465 -4.67 15.90 72.99
C THR A 465 -3.33 16.37 73.54
N ALA A 466 -3.11 16.20 74.85
CA ALA A 466 -1.87 16.58 75.51
C ALA A 466 -0.64 15.74 75.08
N SER A 467 -0.88 14.57 74.47
CA SER A 467 0.17 13.66 73.98
C SER A 467 0.84 14.14 72.70
N SER A 468 0.15 14.90 71.84
CA SER A 468 0.68 15.44 70.59
C SER A 468 1.53 16.71 70.76
N ALA A 469 1.49 17.32 71.95
CA ALA A 469 2.19 18.57 72.20
C ALA A 469 3.72 18.46 72.03
N PRO A 470 4.38 19.46 71.44
CA PRO A 470 5.83 19.52 71.33
C PRO A 470 6.54 19.42 72.68
N ALA A 471 7.77 18.90 72.67
CA ALA A 471 8.58 18.71 73.88
C ALA A 471 8.68 19.96 74.79
N PRO A 472 8.87 21.20 74.26
CA PRO A 472 8.89 22.39 75.10
C PRO A 472 7.57 22.65 75.85
N ILE A 473 6.43 22.42 75.20
CA ILE A 473 5.11 22.62 75.82
C ILE A 473 4.84 21.54 76.86
N ARG A 474 5.19 20.27 76.59
CA ARG A 474 5.04 19.20 77.59
C ARG A 474 5.91 19.43 78.81
N LYS A 475 7.19 19.80 78.61
CA LYS A 475 8.10 20.13 79.70
C LYS A 475 7.61 21.33 80.51
N TRP A 476 6.98 22.30 79.85
CA TRP A 476 6.34 23.43 80.53
C TRP A 476 5.08 23.03 81.30
N ALA A 477 4.25 22.16 80.74
CA ALA A 477 3.02 21.69 81.39
C ALA A 477 3.29 20.87 82.66
N LEU A 478 4.36 20.06 82.67
CA LEU A 478 4.79 19.25 83.82
C LEU A 478 5.12 20.07 85.08
N LYS A 479 5.33 21.38 84.96
CA LYS A 479 5.58 22.27 86.10
C LYS A 479 4.36 22.46 87.01
N PHE A 480 3.17 22.20 86.48
CA PHE A 480 1.88 22.46 87.12
C PHE A 480 1.14 21.18 87.51
N GLN A 481 1.77 20.02 87.31
CA GLN A 481 1.34 18.72 87.82
C GLN A 481 2.12 18.44 89.10
#